data_AF-A0A9D2CVW0-F1
#
_entry.id   AF-A0A9D2CVW0-F1
#
_cell.length_a   1.000
_cell.length_b   1.000
_cell.length_c   1.000
_cell.angle_alpha   90.00
_cell.angle_beta   90.00
_cell.angle_gamma   90.00
#
_symmetry.space_group_name_H-M   'P 1'
#
loop_
_entity.id
_entity.type
_entity.pdbx_description
1 polymer ?
#
loop_
_entity_poly.entity_id
_entity_poly.type
_entity_poly.pdbx_seq_one_letter_code
_entity_poly.pdbx_strand_id
1 'polypeptide(L)'
;DDIALAFGTLRLKGKGSDAGHNGLKHIAATLGTQEYARLRFGIGNDFPRGGQIDYVLGHFTEDECKQIPERLEKVGEIIKSFCLAGLDITMNQFNHKK
;
A
#
# COMPACT_ATOMS: atom_id res chain seq x y z
N ASP A 1 -3.91 1.82 -1.94
CA ASP A 1 -3.77 2.85 -0.89
C ASP A 1 -4.07 2.24 0.47
N ASP A 2 -3.51 2.79 1.55
CA ASP A 2 -3.74 2.34 2.92
C ASP A 2 -3.65 3.54 3.87
N ILE A 3 -4.78 3.92 4.47
CA ILE A 3 -4.87 5.07 5.39
C ILE A 3 -4.21 4.82 6.75
N ALA A 4 -4.02 3.55 7.15
CA ALA A 4 -3.41 3.22 8.43
C ALA A 4 -1.88 3.33 8.40
N LEU A 5 -1.30 3.57 7.22
CA LEU A 5 0.11 3.78 7.01
C LEU A 5 0.39 5.25 6.71
N ALA A 6 1.43 5.81 7.33
CA ALA A 6 1.90 7.15 7.03
C ALA A 6 2.26 7.30 5.55
N PHE A 7 2.11 8.52 5.02
CA PHE A 7 2.39 8.82 3.62
C PHE A 7 3.76 8.29 3.17
N GLY A 8 3.79 7.64 2.00
CA GLY A 8 5.01 7.10 1.41
C GLY A 8 5.52 5.80 2.05
N THR A 9 4.83 5.26 3.06
CA THR A 9 5.19 3.96 3.63
C THR A 9 4.80 2.84 2.67
N LEU A 10 5.80 2.06 2.22
CA LEU A 10 5.59 0.88 1.40
C LEU A 10 5.59 -0.36 2.29
N ARG A 11 4.58 -1.22 2.16
CA ARG A 11 4.54 -2.48 2.91
C ARG A 11 3.95 -3.62 2.10
N LEU A 12 4.75 -4.65 1.87
CA LEU A 12 4.33 -5.88 1.22
C LEU A 12 3.70 -6.84 2.24
N LYS A 13 2.57 -7.44 1.89
CA LYS A 13 1.87 -8.42 2.74
C LYS A 13 1.39 -9.59 1.90
N GLY A 14 1.67 -10.82 2.33
CA GLY A 14 1.25 -12.04 1.63
C GLY A 14 -0.22 -12.41 1.74
N LYS A 15 -0.90 -11.94 2.79
CA LYS A 15 -2.32 -12.19 3.05
C LYS A 15 -2.91 -11.16 4.01
N GLY A 16 -4.23 -10.98 4.00
CA GLY A 16 -4.92 -10.21 5.02
C GLY A 16 -6.30 -9.70 4.62
N SER A 17 -7.04 -9.21 5.62
CA SER A 17 -8.38 -8.64 5.44
C SER A 17 -8.38 -7.35 4.61
N ASP A 18 -9.53 -6.96 4.09
CA ASP A 18 -9.74 -5.77 3.28
C ASP A 18 -9.52 -4.45 4.04
N ALA A 19 -9.52 -4.47 5.38
CA ALA A 19 -9.33 -3.30 6.23
C ALA A 19 -10.26 -2.11 5.89
N GLY A 20 -11.49 -2.40 5.43
CA GLY A 20 -12.47 -1.38 5.03
C GLY A 20 -12.27 -0.83 3.62
N HIS A 21 -11.31 -1.36 2.85
CA HIS A 21 -11.07 -0.97 1.46
C HIS A 21 -12.01 -1.73 0.51
N ASN A 22 -12.96 -1.02 -0.09
CA ASN A 22 -13.98 -1.60 -0.98
C ASN A 22 -13.37 -2.41 -2.15
N GLY A 23 -12.29 -1.90 -2.76
CA GLY A 23 -11.57 -2.64 -3.81
C GLY A 23 -10.99 -3.98 -3.33
N LEU A 24 -10.35 -4.04 -2.16
CA LEU A 24 -9.83 -5.29 -1.59
C LEU A 24 -10.94 -6.25 -1.21
N LYS A 25 -12.07 -5.73 -0.70
CA LYS A 25 -13.26 -6.54 -0.42
C LYS A 25 -13.79 -7.21 -1.68
N HIS A 26 -13.86 -6.48 -2.78
CA HIS A 26 -14.30 -7.03 -4.07
C HIS A 26 -13.32 -8.06 -4.61
N ILE A 27 -12.01 -7.78 -4.57
CA ILE A 27 -10.98 -8.74 -5.01
C ILE A 27 -11.06 -10.04 -4.21
N ALA A 28 -11.15 -9.96 -2.88
CA ALA A 28 -11.28 -11.13 -2.02
C ALA A 28 -12.57 -11.91 -2.30
N ALA A 29 -13.68 -11.21 -2.57
CA ALA A 29 -14.95 -11.84 -2.94
C ALA A 29 -14.86 -12.56 -4.30
N THR A 30 -14.23 -11.93 -5.30
CA THR A 30 -14.05 -12.50 -6.65
C THR A 30 -13.12 -13.69 -6.66
N LEU A 31 -12.03 -13.63 -5.88
CA LEU A 31 -11.07 -14.73 -5.78
C LEU A 31 -11.53 -15.84 -4.83
N GLY A 32 -12.52 -15.57 -3.97
CA GLY A 32 -12.94 -16.49 -2.91
C GLY A 32 -11.89 -16.70 -1.81
N THR A 33 -10.81 -15.90 -1.81
CA THR A 33 -9.70 -16.04 -0.85
C THR A 33 -9.05 -14.68 -0.54
N GLN A 34 -8.44 -14.60 0.64
CA GLN A 34 -7.60 -13.48 1.09
C GLN A 34 -6.10 -13.82 1.03
N GLU A 35 -5.75 -14.97 0.45
CA GLU A 35 -4.39 -15.49 0.35
C GLU A 35 -3.69 -15.01 -0.93
N TYR A 36 -3.66 -13.68 -1.10
CA TYR A 36 -2.93 -13.05 -2.20
C TYR A 36 -2.00 -11.96 -1.67
N ALA A 37 -0.83 -11.89 -2.29
CA ALA A 37 0.16 -10.87 -1.98
C ALA A 37 -0.33 -9.50 -2.47
N ARG A 38 -0.14 -8.48 -1.64
CA ARG A 38 -0.46 -7.09 -1.98
C ARG A 38 0.60 -6.14 -1.45
N LEU A 39 0.99 -5.19 -2.30
CA LEU A 39 1.84 -4.07 -1.92
C LEU A 39 0.95 -2.90 -1.50
N ARG A 40 1.13 -2.45 -0.25
CA ARG A 40 0.38 -1.34 0.32
C ARG A 40 1.21 -0.08 0.22
N PHE A 41 0.59 0.98 -0.29
CA PHE A 41 1.12 2.34 -0.28
C PHE A 41 0.37 3.15 0.77
N GLY A 42 1.10 3.63 1.78
CA GLY A 42 0.57 4.48 2.82
C GLY A 42 0.26 5.85 2.26
N ILE A 43 -0.99 6.28 2.42
CA ILE A 43 -1.41 7.63 2.05
C ILE A 43 -1.53 8.53 3.28
N GLY A 44 -1.57 7.98 4.50
CA GLY A 44 -1.76 8.73 5.74
C GLY A 44 -3.21 8.79 6.19
N ASN A 45 -3.41 9.33 7.39
CA ASN A 45 -4.72 9.55 8.00
C ASN A 45 -4.90 11.01 8.45
N ASP A 46 -4.22 11.94 7.79
CA ASP A 46 -4.29 13.38 8.10
C ASP A 46 -5.56 13.99 7.50
N PHE A 47 -6.71 13.58 8.04
CA PHE A 47 -8.01 14.12 7.65
C PHE A 47 -8.95 14.21 8.87
N PRO A 48 -9.85 15.20 8.91
CA PRO A 48 -10.81 15.34 9.99
C PRO A 48 -11.78 14.15 10.03
N ARG A 49 -12.36 13.84 11.20
CA ARG A 49 -13.38 12.78 11.32
C ARG A 49 -14.50 13.01 10.30
N GLY A 50 -14.72 12.01 9.44
CA GLY A 50 -15.70 12.06 8.35
C GLY A 50 -15.13 12.47 6.98
N GLY A 51 -13.89 12.95 6.91
CA GLY A 51 -13.21 13.37 5.67
C GLY A 51 -12.53 12.24 4.88
N GLN A 52 -12.64 10.98 5.32
CA GLN A 52 -11.94 9.84 4.71
C GLN A 52 -12.24 9.68 3.21
N ILE A 53 -13.51 9.87 2.82
CA ILE A 53 -13.94 9.68 1.43
C ILE A 53 -13.27 10.71 0.52
N ASP A 54 -13.30 11.98 0.93
CA ASP A 54 -12.68 13.09 0.20
C ASP A 54 -11.17 12.92 0.12
N TYR A 55 -10.54 12.46 1.22
CA TYR A 55 -9.11 12.19 1.25
C TYR A 55 -8.67 11.08 0.29
N VAL A 56 -9.41 9.98 0.22
CA VAL A 56 -9.08 8.83 -0.65
C VAL A 56 -9.34 9.16 -2.14
N LEU A 57 -10.31 10.02 -2.43
CA LEU A 57 -10.67 10.44 -3.79
C LEU A 57 -9.95 11.74 -4.23
N GLY A 58 -9.24 12.39 -3.31
CA GLY A 58 -8.54 13.64 -3.52
C GLY A 58 -7.23 13.48 -4.30
N HIS A 59 -6.60 14.62 -4.57
CA HIS A 59 -5.27 14.67 -5.20
C HIS A 59 -4.18 14.81 -4.14
N PHE A 60 -3.01 14.26 -4.42
CA PHE A 60 -1.82 14.51 -3.61
C PHE A 60 -1.43 16.00 -3.67
N THR A 61 -0.94 16.51 -2.54
CA THR A 61 -0.35 17.85 -2.47
C THR A 61 0.92 17.94 -3.32
N GLU A 62 1.37 19.17 -3.63
CA GLU A 62 2.61 19.37 -4.39
C GLU A 62 3.84 18.77 -3.70
N ASP A 63 3.88 18.75 -2.37
CA ASP A 63 4.98 18.16 -1.61
C ASP A 63 4.96 16.63 -1.70
N GLU A 64 3.79 16.02 -1.53
CA GLU A 64 3.59 14.58 -1.70
C GLU A 64 3.93 14.13 -3.13
N CYS A 65 3.51 14.91 -4.13
CA CYS A 65 3.79 14.65 -5.54
C CYS A 65 5.31 14.64 -5.84
N LYS A 66 6.10 15.49 -5.18
CA LYS A 66 7.57 15.48 -5.29
C LYS A 66 8.20 14.23 -4.68
N GLN A 67 7.58 13.62 -3.67
CA GLN A 67 8.07 12.42 -3.02
C GLN A 67 7.68 11.13 -3.78
N ILE A 68 6.60 11.16 -4.58
CA ILE A 68 6.13 10.01 -5.38
C ILE A 68 7.20 9.38 -6.28
N PRO A 69 8.00 10.11 -7.09
CA PRO A 69 8.99 9.49 -7.97
C PRO A 69 9.99 8.61 -7.22
N GLU A 70 10.53 9.06 -6.08
CA GLU A 70 11.43 8.26 -5.23
C GLU A 70 10.73 6.98 -4.73
N ARG A 71 9.45 7.09 -4.35
CA ARG A 71 8.67 5.93 -3.91
C ARG A 71 8.40 4.95 -5.05
N LEU A 72 8.15 5.44 -6.26
CA LEU A 72 7.92 4.59 -7.43
C LEU A 72 9.16 3.80 -7.82
N GLU A 73 10.36 4.38 -7.72
CA GLU A 73 11.61 3.65 -7.92
C GLU A 73 11.72 2.49 -6.93
N LYS A 74 11.45 2.76 -5.65
CA LYS A 74 11.47 1.74 -4.58
C LYS A 74 10.41 0.66 -4.77
N VAL A 75 9.22 1.02 -5.26
CA VAL A 75 8.18 0.06 -5.67
C VAL A 75 8.71 -0.85 -6.78
N GLY A 76 9.40 -0.29 -7.76
CA GLY A 76 10.05 -1.05 -8.83
C GLY A 76 11.05 -2.07 -8.30
N GLU A 77 11.86 -1.71 -7.31
CA GLU A 77 12.78 -2.63 -6.64
C GLU A 77 12.06 -3.74 -5.85
N ILE A 78 10.99 -3.40 -5.13
CA ILE A 78 10.16 -4.37 -4.41
C ILE A 78 9.56 -5.39 -5.39
N ILE A 79 9.02 -4.93 -6.52
CA ILE A 79 8.42 -5.83 -7.52
C ILE A 79 9.48 -6.76 -8.11
N LYS A 80 10.67 -6.24 -8.44
CA LYS A 80 11.79 -7.07 -8.93
C LYS A 80 12.20 -8.11 -7.89
N SER A 81 12.40 -7.71 -6.63
CA SER A 81 12.75 -8.62 -5.54
C SER A 81 11.65 -9.67 -5.33
N PHE A 82 10.38 -9.28 -5.38
CA PHE A 82 9.27 -10.20 -5.22
C PHE A 82 9.26 -11.29 -6.30
N CYS A 83 9.52 -10.92 -7.55
CA CYS A 83 9.58 -11.87 -8.66
C CYS A 83 10.82 -12.78 -8.63
N LEU A 84 11.96 -12.30 -8.13
CA LEU A 84 13.24 -13.01 -8.19
C LEU A 84 13.59 -13.79 -6.90
N ALA A 85 13.27 -13.22 -5.74
CA ALA A 85 13.63 -13.74 -4.42
C ALA A 85 12.41 -14.27 -3.64
N GLY A 86 11.19 -13.96 -4.09
CA GLY A 86 9.96 -14.41 -3.45
C GLY A 86 9.52 -13.57 -2.25
N LEU A 87 8.29 -13.83 -1.79
CA LEU A 87 7.58 -12.99 -0.83
C LEU A 87 8.33 -12.75 0.49
N ASP A 88 8.84 -13.81 1.13
CA ASP A 88 9.43 -13.72 2.47
C ASP A 88 10.70 -12.85 2.49
N ILE A 89 11.60 -13.08 1.52
CA ILE A 89 12.84 -12.32 1.38
C ILE A 89 12.54 -10.85 1.11
N THR A 90 11.63 -10.57 0.17
CA THR A 90 11.23 -9.19 -0.14
C THR A 90 10.56 -8.51 1.06
N MET A 91 9.71 -9.22 1.80
CA MET A 91 9.09 -8.68 3.00
C MET A 91 10.15 -8.32 4.05
N ASN A 92 11.12 -9.19 4.31
CA ASN A 92 12.20 -8.92 5.24
C ASN A 92 13.05 -7.72 4.78
N GLN A 93 13.38 -7.63 3.49
CA GLN A 93 14.24 -6.57 2.96
C GLN A 93 13.56 -5.19 2.93
N PHE A 94 12.26 -5.12 2.63
CA PHE A 94 11.59 -3.85 2.33
C PHE A 94 10.55 -3.40 3.37
N ASN A 95 10.06 -4.27 4.25
CA ASN A 95 9.08 -3.87 5.28
C ASN A 95 9.71 -3.20 6.51
N HIS A 96 10.98 -2.82 6.46
CA HIS A 96 11.66 -2.19 7.59
C HIS A 96 10.99 -0.87 7.99
N LYS A 97 10.61 -0.79 9.27
CA LYS A 97 10.19 0.45 9.94
C LYS A 97 11.39 1.40 9.97
N LYS A 98 11.28 2.56 9.33
CA LYS A 98 11.94 3.75 9.89
C LYS A 98 11.16 4.18 11.12
#